data_AF-X0UW36-F1
#
_entry.id   AF-X0UW36-F1
#
_cell.length_a   1.000
_cell.length_b   1.000
_cell.length_c   1.000
_cell.angle_alpha   90.00
_cell.angle_beta   90.00
_cell.angle_gamma   90.00
#
_symmetry.space_group_name_H-M   'P 1'
#
loop_
_entity.id
_entity.type
_entity.pdbx_description
1 polymer ?
#
loop_
_entity_poly.entity_id
_entity_poly.type
_entity_poly.pdbx_seq_one_letter_code
_entity_poly.pdbx_strand_id
1 'polypeptide(L)'
;MMTGSNQFLAEARSAGVKMMAGTDVPTTGTFFGFSLHDELALLVETYGMTPMEALASATAIPAAFMGMDAEAGTIEAGKWADLVLLDADPLADIRNTRRIDTVIADGRLYDRATRERLLSEIEAVVAATGAGSGS
;
A
#
# COMPACT_ATOMS: atom_id res chain seq x y z
N MET A 1 28.17 1.42 -2.58
CA MET A 1 28.31 -0.03 -2.35
C MET A 1 26.93 -0.51 -1.92
N MET A 2 26.20 -1.25 -2.77
CA MET A 2 24.88 -1.80 -2.41
C MET A 2 25.07 -2.94 -1.40
N THR A 3 24.35 -2.90 -0.29
CA THR A 3 24.35 -3.94 0.74
C THR A 3 23.77 -5.26 0.19
N GLY A 4 24.17 -6.41 0.72
CA GLY A 4 23.85 -7.74 0.15
C GLY A 4 22.37 -8.02 -0.16
N SER A 5 21.41 -7.54 0.65
CA SER A 5 19.97 -7.69 0.35
C SER A 5 19.52 -6.91 -0.90
N ASN A 6 20.13 -5.76 -1.18
CA ASN A 6 19.79 -4.96 -2.36
C ASN A 6 20.28 -5.63 -3.65
N GLN A 7 21.37 -6.40 -3.57
CA GLN A 7 21.90 -7.14 -4.70
C GLN A 7 20.97 -8.29 -5.12
N PHE A 8 20.50 -9.09 -4.16
CA PHE A 8 19.58 -10.20 -4.45
C PHE A 8 18.29 -9.71 -5.12
N LEU A 9 17.69 -8.63 -4.61
CA LEU A 9 16.47 -8.06 -5.18
C LEU A 9 16.70 -7.50 -6.59
N ALA A 10 17.84 -6.85 -6.82
CA ALA A 10 18.20 -6.37 -8.16
C ALA A 10 18.38 -7.53 -9.15
N GLU A 11 19.05 -8.62 -8.73
CA GLU A 11 19.23 -9.83 -9.53
C GLU A 11 17.88 -10.49 -9.86
N ALA A 12 17.01 -10.70 -8.86
CA ALA A 12 15.66 -11.24 -9.06
C ALA A 12 14.85 -10.41 -10.05
N ARG A 13 14.89 -9.07 -9.92
CA ARG A 13 14.21 -8.15 -10.86
C ARG A 13 14.79 -8.26 -12.27
N SER A 14 16.12 -8.29 -12.41
CA SER A 14 16.77 -8.47 -13.72
C SER A 14 16.46 -9.81 -14.38
N ALA A 15 16.16 -10.85 -13.58
CA ALA A 15 15.71 -12.16 -14.04
C ALA A 15 14.21 -12.20 -14.35
N GLY A 16 13.48 -11.09 -14.20
CA GLY A 16 12.05 -10.99 -14.49
C GLY A 16 11.14 -11.52 -13.37
N VAL A 17 11.66 -11.71 -12.16
CA VAL A 17 10.83 -12.08 -11.00
C VAL A 17 9.94 -10.91 -10.63
N LYS A 18 8.62 -11.17 -10.56
CA LYS A 18 7.63 -10.19 -10.11
C LYS A 18 7.71 -10.01 -8.60
N MET A 19 7.75 -8.76 -8.16
CA MET A 19 7.79 -8.39 -6.74
C MET A 19 6.40 -7.97 -6.26
N MET A 20 6.02 -8.39 -5.05
CA MET A 20 4.79 -7.98 -4.38
C MET A 20 5.14 -7.21 -3.11
N ALA A 21 4.38 -6.15 -2.81
CA ALA A 21 4.51 -5.44 -1.55
C ALA A 21 3.90 -6.27 -0.40
N GLY A 22 4.55 -6.29 0.75
CA GLY A 22 4.07 -6.98 1.94
C GLY A 22 4.70 -6.41 3.20
N THR A 23 3.88 -6.11 4.21
CA THR A 23 4.31 -5.37 5.41
C THR A 23 4.54 -6.24 6.63
N ASP A 24 4.13 -7.51 6.57
CA ASP A 24 4.17 -8.47 7.68
C ASP A 24 3.39 -8.00 8.94
N VAL A 25 2.36 -7.15 8.76
CA VAL A 25 1.44 -6.73 9.83
C VAL A 25 0.74 -7.96 10.44
N PRO A 26 0.65 -8.11 11.79
CA PRO A 26 0.89 -7.10 12.83
C PRO A 26 2.23 -7.26 13.57
N THR A 27 3.34 -7.47 12.87
CA THR A 27 4.67 -7.47 13.49
C THR A 27 4.96 -6.13 14.19
N THR A 28 5.75 -6.17 15.27
CA THR A 28 6.13 -4.98 16.06
C THR A 28 6.60 -3.83 15.17
N GLY A 29 5.98 -2.66 15.31
CA GLY A 29 6.32 -1.46 14.55
C GLY A 29 5.57 -1.30 13.21
N THR A 30 4.64 -2.20 12.91
CA THR A 30 3.80 -2.13 11.70
C THR A 30 2.33 -1.85 12.05
N PHE A 31 1.63 -1.16 11.15
CA PHE A 31 0.26 -0.70 11.35
C PHE A 31 -0.58 -0.98 10.09
N PHE A 32 -1.77 -1.54 10.29
CA PHE A 32 -2.72 -1.83 9.21
C PHE A 32 -2.99 -0.58 8.36
N GLY A 33 -2.96 -0.74 7.04
CA GLY A 33 -3.10 0.36 6.08
C GLY A 33 -1.84 1.23 5.97
N PHE A 34 -1.41 1.85 7.07
CA PHE A 34 -0.32 2.84 7.07
C PHE A 34 1.03 2.27 6.60
N SER A 35 1.42 1.10 7.09
CA SER A 35 2.72 0.51 6.77
C SER A 35 2.87 0.11 5.30
N LEU A 36 1.76 -0.06 4.57
CA LEU A 36 1.86 -0.34 3.13
C LEU A 36 2.47 0.84 2.38
N HIS A 37 2.15 2.08 2.78
CA HIS A 37 2.75 3.27 2.19
C HIS A 37 4.25 3.39 2.52
N ASP A 38 4.66 2.95 3.71
CA ASP A 38 6.08 2.89 4.09
C ASP A 38 6.83 1.85 3.26
N GLU A 39 6.22 0.68 3.04
CA GLU A 39 6.76 -0.38 2.18
C GLU A 39 6.93 0.11 0.73
N LEU A 40 5.93 0.80 0.17
CA LEU A 40 6.04 1.39 -1.17
C LEU A 40 7.18 2.40 -1.28
N ALA A 41 7.37 3.23 -0.25
CA ALA A 41 8.51 4.15 -0.20
C ALA A 41 9.84 3.40 -0.13
N LEU A 42 9.92 2.32 0.67
CA LEU A 42 11.12 1.49 0.78
C LEU A 42 11.49 0.81 -0.55
N LEU A 43 10.49 0.27 -1.27
CA LEU A 43 10.64 -0.31 -2.60
C LEU A 43 11.28 0.66 -3.60
N VAL A 44 10.88 1.94 -3.56
CA VAL A 44 11.44 2.97 -4.42
C VAL A 44 12.81 3.44 -3.93
N GLU A 45 12.89 3.92 -2.68
CA GLU A 45 14.05 4.63 -2.14
C GLU A 45 15.24 3.71 -1.89
N THR A 46 14.99 2.47 -1.45
CA THR A 46 16.05 1.53 -1.05
C THR A 46 16.30 0.46 -2.10
N TYR A 47 15.24 -0.04 -2.74
CA TYR A 47 15.33 -1.15 -3.69
C TYR A 47 15.28 -0.72 -5.17
N GLY A 48 15.21 0.60 -5.42
CA GLY A 48 15.35 1.18 -6.75
C GLY A 48 14.23 0.79 -7.72
N MET A 49 13.03 0.50 -7.20
CA MET A 49 11.84 0.37 -8.05
C MET A 49 11.41 1.77 -8.51
N THR A 50 10.87 1.85 -9.72
CA THR A 50 10.14 3.04 -10.14
C THR A 50 8.83 3.15 -9.35
N PRO A 51 8.25 4.35 -9.19
CA PRO A 51 6.94 4.49 -8.55
C PRO A 51 5.85 3.64 -9.21
N MET A 52 5.88 3.48 -10.52
CA MET A 52 4.92 2.63 -11.24
C MET A 52 5.10 1.14 -10.88
N GLU A 53 6.32 0.64 -10.81
CA GLU A 53 6.57 -0.75 -10.38
C GLU A 53 6.12 -0.97 -8.93
N ALA A 54 6.33 0.01 -8.05
CA ALA A 54 5.86 -0.07 -6.66
C ALA A 54 4.31 -0.07 -6.59
N LEU A 55 3.63 0.75 -7.38
CA LEU A 55 2.17 0.69 -7.46
C LEU A 55 1.69 -0.67 -7.97
N ALA A 56 2.33 -1.22 -9.01
CA ALA A 56 1.98 -2.53 -9.56
C ALA A 56 2.19 -3.67 -8.54
N SER A 57 3.23 -3.58 -7.69
CA SER A 57 3.52 -4.59 -6.65
C SER A 57 2.45 -4.65 -5.55
N ALA A 58 1.65 -3.59 -5.39
CA ALA A 58 0.54 -3.52 -4.45
C ALA A 58 -0.85 -3.65 -5.12
N THR A 59 -0.92 -3.79 -6.45
CA THR A 59 -2.19 -3.81 -7.20
C THR A 59 -2.26 -4.96 -8.20
N ALA A 60 -1.79 -4.78 -9.43
CA ALA A 60 -1.96 -5.73 -10.52
C ALA A 60 -1.18 -7.04 -10.31
N ILE A 61 0.02 -6.97 -9.73
CA ILE A 61 0.88 -8.14 -9.50
C ILE A 61 0.25 -9.11 -8.49
N PRO A 62 -0.15 -8.68 -7.27
CA PRO A 62 -0.79 -9.59 -6.33
C PRO A 62 -2.14 -10.12 -6.83
N ALA A 63 -2.94 -9.31 -7.54
CA ALA A 63 -4.18 -9.80 -8.14
C ALA A 63 -3.92 -10.95 -9.12
N ALA A 64 -2.96 -10.80 -10.04
CA ALA A 64 -2.57 -11.87 -10.96
C ALA A 64 -1.96 -13.08 -10.24
N PHE A 65 -1.16 -12.87 -9.19
CA PHE A 65 -0.59 -13.97 -8.41
C PHE A 65 -1.67 -14.78 -7.68
N MET A 66 -2.72 -14.12 -7.20
CA MET A 66 -3.85 -14.77 -6.51
C MET A 66 -4.92 -15.32 -7.45
N GLY A 67 -4.75 -15.16 -8.77
CA GLY A 67 -5.76 -15.56 -9.76
C GLY A 67 -7.04 -14.72 -9.71
N MET A 68 -6.91 -13.46 -9.32
CA MET A 68 -7.98 -12.47 -9.18
C MET A 68 -7.85 -11.33 -10.21
N ASP A 69 -7.04 -11.49 -11.24
CA ASP A 69 -6.80 -10.46 -12.25
C ASP A 69 -8.01 -10.21 -13.15
N ALA A 70 -8.99 -11.10 -13.20
CA ALA A 70 -10.26 -10.86 -13.88
C ALA A 70 -11.19 -9.96 -13.05
N GLU A 71 -11.02 -9.93 -11.72
CA GLU A 71 -11.89 -9.25 -10.77
C GLU A 71 -11.28 -7.97 -10.20
N ALA A 72 -9.95 -7.88 -10.05
CA ALA A 72 -9.28 -6.83 -9.29
C ALA A 72 -7.89 -6.45 -9.83
N GLY A 73 -7.25 -5.47 -9.18
CA GLY A 73 -5.85 -5.09 -9.39
C GLY A 73 -5.59 -4.04 -10.48
N THR A 74 -6.56 -3.76 -11.36
CA THR A 74 -6.49 -2.69 -12.36
C THR A 74 -7.84 -2.01 -12.54
N ILE A 75 -7.84 -0.84 -13.18
CA ILE A 75 -9.06 -0.07 -13.48
C ILE A 75 -9.56 -0.46 -14.87
N GLU A 76 -10.47 -1.43 -14.92
CA GLU A 76 -11.06 -1.94 -16.15
C GLU A 76 -12.56 -2.23 -15.96
N ALA A 77 -13.35 -2.10 -17.01
CA ALA A 77 -14.78 -2.38 -16.94
C ALA A 77 -15.05 -3.86 -16.61
N GLY A 78 -15.95 -4.11 -15.66
CA GLY A 78 -16.30 -5.46 -15.20
C GLY A 78 -15.54 -5.92 -13.96
N LYS A 79 -14.47 -5.22 -13.55
CA LYS A 79 -13.76 -5.45 -12.29
C LYS A 79 -14.47 -4.80 -11.10
N TRP A 80 -14.10 -5.20 -9.90
CA TRP A 80 -14.56 -4.58 -8.66
C TRP A 80 -14.20 -3.09 -8.62
N ALA A 81 -15.12 -2.31 -8.06
CA ALA A 81 -14.94 -0.88 -7.89
C ALA A 81 -14.13 -0.59 -6.61
N ASP A 82 -12.89 -1.09 -6.59
CA ASP A 82 -11.91 -0.88 -5.52
C ASP A 82 -10.87 0.15 -6.00
N LEU A 83 -11.02 1.39 -5.54
CA LEU A 83 -10.27 2.54 -6.05
C LEU A 83 -9.78 3.43 -4.90
N VAL A 84 -8.61 4.04 -5.10
CA VAL A 84 -8.08 5.07 -4.20
C VAL A 84 -7.78 6.32 -5.03
N LEU A 85 -8.42 7.43 -4.69
CA LEU A 85 -8.20 8.73 -5.32
C LEU A 85 -7.23 9.54 -4.47
N LEU A 86 -6.21 10.11 -5.12
CA LEU A 86 -5.13 10.84 -4.48
C LEU A 86 -5.16 12.33 -4.86
N ASP A 87 -4.81 13.21 -3.92
CA ASP A 87 -4.65 14.66 -4.15
C ASP A 87 -3.37 15.02 -4.90
N ALA A 88 -2.49 14.05 -5.13
CA ALA A 88 -1.19 14.26 -5.74
C ALA A 88 -0.73 13.03 -6.51
N ASP A 89 0.10 13.29 -7.52
CA ASP A 89 0.60 12.26 -8.43
C ASP A 89 1.61 11.33 -7.73
N PRO A 90 1.29 10.02 -7.56
CA PRO A 90 2.21 9.06 -6.97
C PRO A 90 3.39 8.71 -7.87
N LEU A 91 3.35 9.05 -9.17
CA LEU A 91 4.46 8.84 -10.09
C LEU A 91 5.53 9.92 -9.95
N ALA A 92 5.16 11.12 -9.48
CA ALA A 92 6.09 12.18 -9.16
C ALA A 92 6.82 11.93 -7.83
N ASP A 93 6.11 11.39 -6.83
CA ASP A 93 6.67 10.95 -5.55
C ASP A 93 5.76 9.85 -4.97
N ILE A 94 6.30 8.66 -4.74
CA ILE A 94 5.53 7.50 -4.25
C ILE A 94 4.88 7.77 -2.88
N ARG A 95 5.42 8.71 -2.10
CA ARG A 95 4.86 9.12 -0.80
C ARG A 95 3.51 9.84 -0.96
N ASN A 96 3.17 10.31 -2.16
CA ASN A 96 1.85 10.87 -2.46
C ASN A 96 0.72 9.83 -2.35
N THR A 97 1.03 8.53 -2.29
CA THR A 97 0.03 7.50 -1.96
C THR A 97 -0.65 7.72 -0.61
N ARG A 98 -0.04 8.47 0.32
CA ARG A 98 -0.66 8.86 1.60
C ARG A 98 -1.69 9.99 1.48
N ARG A 99 -1.68 10.74 0.38
CA ARG A 99 -2.55 11.90 0.17
C ARG A 99 -3.90 11.46 -0.40
N ILE A 100 -4.57 10.58 0.35
CA ILE A 100 -5.83 9.96 -0.05
C ILE A 100 -6.97 10.96 0.18
N ASP A 101 -7.66 11.31 -0.90
CA ASP A 101 -8.90 12.06 -0.86
C ASP A 101 -10.08 11.14 -0.57
N THR A 102 -10.22 10.09 -1.40
CA THR A 102 -11.39 9.23 -1.43
C THR A 102 -10.98 7.78 -1.60
N VAL A 103 -11.67 6.88 -0.90
CA VAL A 103 -11.59 5.43 -1.10
C VAL A 103 -12.93 4.94 -1.61
N ILE A 104 -12.93 4.10 -2.62
CA ILE A 104 -14.10 3.34 -3.07
C ILE A 104 -13.77 1.88 -2.82
N ALA A 105 -14.60 1.19 -2.05
CA ALA A 105 -14.42 -0.23 -1.76
C ALA A 105 -15.74 -0.96 -2.03
N ASP A 106 -15.71 -1.97 -2.88
CA ASP A 106 -16.90 -2.68 -3.38
C ASP A 106 -17.99 -1.71 -3.89
N GLY A 107 -17.57 -0.66 -4.59
CA GLY A 107 -18.47 0.40 -5.10
C GLY A 107 -19.02 1.36 -4.05
N ARG A 108 -18.70 1.18 -2.76
CA ARG A 108 -19.08 2.10 -1.69
C ARG A 108 -18.07 3.23 -1.55
N LEU A 109 -18.57 4.46 -1.59
CA LEU A 109 -17.78 5.68 -1.43
C LEU A 109 -17.46 5.96 0.04
N TYR A 110 -16.18 6.20 0.32
CA TYR A 110 -15.64 6.74 1.56
C TYR A 110 -14.90 8.02 1.21
N ASP A 111 -15.64 9.13 1.18
CA ASP A 111 -15.09 10.45 0.93
C ASP A 111 -14.17 10.93 2.06
N ARG A 112 -13.51 12.06 1.85
CA ARG A 112 -12.58 12.66 2.81
C ARG A 112 -13.19 12.78 4.21
N ALA A 113 -14.40 13.34 4.32
CA ALA A 113 -15.06 13.57 5.60
C ALA A 113 -15.38 12.25 6.32
N THR A 114 -15.88 11.26 5.58
CA THR A 114 -16.16 9.92 6.13
C THR A 114 -14.88 9.24 6.59
N ARG A 115 -13.81 9.31 5.79
CA ARG A 115 -12.50 8.73 6.10
C ARG A 115 -11.91 9.37 7.35
N GLU A 116 -11.89 10.70 7.44
CA GLU A 116 -11.36 11.43 8.59
C GLU A 116 -12.14 11.12 9.87
N ARG A 117 -13.47 11.02 9.79
CA ARG A 117 -14.28 10.56 10.92
C ARG A 117 -13.89 9.15 11.38
N LEU A 118 -13.81 8.18 10.46
CA LEU A 118 -13.43 6.80 10.79
C LEU A 118 -12.04 6.72 11.42
N LEU A 119 -11.07 7.47 10.90
CA LEU A 119 -9.73 7.54 11.46
C LEU A 119 -9.73 8.14 12.87
N SER A 120 -10.49 9.22 13.09
CA SER A 120 -10.60 9.84 14.42
C SER A 120 -11.23 8.90 15.47
N GLU A 121 -12.20 8.08 15.06
CA GLU A 121 -12.82 7.06 15.92
C GLU A 121 -11.79 5.98 16.31
N ILE A 122 -10.97 5.53 15.35
CA ILE A 122 -9.89 4.57 15.60
C ILE A 122 -8.83 5.16 16.54
N GLU A 123 -8.40 6.40 16.30
CA GLU A 123 -7.42 7.10 17.14
C GLU A 123 -7.91 7.21 18.59
N ALA A 124 -9.19 7.54 18.80
CA ALA A 124 -9.79 7.60 20.14
C ALA A 124 -9.78 6.23 20.83
N VAL A 125 -10.08 5.15 20.11
CA VAL A 125 -10.01 3.77 20.63
C VAL A 125 -8.58 3.37 20.99
N VAL A 126 -7.61 3.67 20.12
CA VAL A 126 -6.19 3.39 20.37
C VAL A 126 -5.69 4.19 21.59
N ALA A 127 -6.06 5.46 21.71
CA ALA A 127 -5.69 6.28 22.87
C ALA A 127 -6.30 5.75 24.19
N ALA A 128 -7.54 5.25 24.15
CA ALA A 128 -8.22 4.67 25.30
C ALA A 128 -7.64 3.30 25.71
N THR A 129 -7.17 2.51 24.75
CA THR A 129 -6.61 1.17 24.99
C THR A 129 -5.10 1.20 25.30
N GLY A 130 -4.38 2.22 24.84
CA GLY A 130 -2.93 2.42 25.06
C GLY A 130 -2.53 2.86 26.47
N ALA A 131 -3.48 3.23 27.34
CA ALA A 131 -3.20 3.63 28.73
C ALA A 131 -3.10 2.44 29.74
N GLY A 132 -3.18 1.18 29.27
CA GLY A 132 -3.41 0.02 30.13
C GLY A 132 -2.36 -1.09 30.18
N SER A 133 -1.22 -0.99 29.49
CA SER A 133 -0.24 -2.11 29.44
C SER A 133 1.20 -1.69 29.76
N GLY A 134 1.37 -0.92 30.83
CA GLY A 134 2.65 -0.77 31.52
C GLY A 134 2.64 -1.60 32.80
N SER A 135 3.04 -2.87 32.71
CA SER A 135 3.44 -3.71 33.85
C SER A 135 4.79 -4.33 33.57
#